data_AF-A0A8I6XE84-F1
#
_entry.id   AF-A0A8I6XE84-F1
#
_cell.length_a   1.000
_cell.length_b   1.000
_cell.length_c   1.000
_cell.angle_alpha   90.00
_cell.angle_beta   90.00
_cell.angle_gamma   90.00
#
_symmetry.space_group_name_H-M   'P 1'
#
loop_
_entity.id
_entity.type
_entity.pdbx_description
1 polymer ?
#
loop_
_entity_poly.entity_id
_entity_poly.type
_entity_poly.pdbx_seq_one_letter_code
_entity_poly.pdbx_strand_id
1 'polypeptide(L)'
;MPPSLILPSGNYGSCGLCHGSPWSSHGYMVLGSLLRPRYKFHYGLNREKEAINSLIVKAICEANKKGAKVLSLGLLNQDQSLNGSGQLYLEKYPNMGLTLVDGTSLAAAVVVNSIPQGTDQVVLAGNMSKVAHVVAATLCKKNIKVIMTNKQHYHILKPKIPEDAAYNLLLYKTSTTKVWVIGEGLDASEQLMAPKGTRFIPYSQFPPRTIRRDRYTYSITPAMVVPKTLTNVHSCENWLPRRAMSAWRVAGIVHALEGWKDHECGDTVLDMDKVWFAAISHGFYPTEEA
;
A
#
# COMPACT_ATOMS: atom_id res chain seq x y z
N MET A 1 -15.02 25.52 20.24
CA MET A 1 -14.19 24.52 20.96
C MET A 1 -13.73 23.49 19.93
N PRO A 2 -12.43 23.23 19.77
CA PRO A 2 -11.95 22.28 18.77
C PRO A 2 -12.30 20.85 19.21
N PRO A 3 -12.67 19.94 18.28
CA PRO A 3 -12.94 18.56 18.63
C PRO A 3 -11.63 17.88 19.07
N SER A 4 -11.58 17.53 20.35
CA SER A 4 -10.54 16.72 20.96
C SER A 4 -10.61 15.28 20.44
N LEU A 5 -9.63 14.86 19.65
CA LEU A 5 -9.43 13.47 19.26
C LEU A 5 -8.84 12.71 20.46
N ILE A 6 -9.61 11.82 21.06
CA ILE A 6 -9.24 11.05 22.26
C ILE A 6 -8.67 9.69 21.84
N LEU A 7 -7.47 9.31 22.31
CA LEU A 7 -6.95 7.94 22.23
C LEU A 7 -7.55 7.06 23.34
N PRO A 8 -7.82 5.76 23.11
CA PRO A 8 -8.18 4.86 24.19
C PRO A 8 -7.01 4.70 25.16
N SER A 9 -7.26 4.94 26.44
CA SER A 9 -6.38 4.60 27.55
C SER A 9 -6.32 3.07 27.70
N GLY A 10 -5.35 2.44 27.06
CA GLY A 10 -5.07 1.01 27.19
C GLY A 10 -3.64 0.70 26.76
N ASN A 11 -2.97 -0.19 27.47
CA ASN A 11 -1.53 -0.51 27.43
C ASN A 11 -0.98 -1.11 26.10
N TYR A 12 -1.37 -0.58 24.94
CA TYR A 12 -0.84 -1.00 23.64
C TYR A 12 -0.25 0.20 22.92
N GLY A 13 1.07 0.17 22.71
CA GLY A 13 1.86 1.27 22.14
C GLY A 13 1.24 1.84 20.85
N SER A 14 0.77 3.07 20.96
CA SER A 14 0.11 3.82 19.91
C SER A 14 1.13 4.51 19.00
N CYS A 15 0.79 4.64 17.72
CA CYS A 15 1.52 5.48 16.77
C CYS A 15 0.50 6.22 15.90
N GLY A 16 -0.37 6.96 16.60
CA GLY A 16 -1.26 7.94 15.98
C GLY A 16 -0.46 9.17 15.58
N LEU A 17 -0.80 9.78 14.45
CA LEU A 17 -0.38 11.15 14.24
C LEU A 17 -1.11 12.04 15.25
N CYS A 18 -0.36 12.49 16.25
CA CYS A 18 -0.22 13.89 16.64
C CYS A 18 -1.48 14.64 17.09
N HIS A 19 -1.68 14.68 18.41
CA HIS A 19 -2.31 15.82 19.05
C HIS A 19 -1.62 17.13 18.61
N GLY A 20 -2.42 18.15 18.25
CA GLY A 20 -1.96 19.53 18.05
C GLY A 20 -1.39 19.88 16.68
N SER A 21 -1.56 19.04 15.66
CA SER A 21 -1.21 19.43 14.28
C SER A 21 -2.36 20.22 13.62
N PRO A 22 -2.10 21.15 12.68
CA PRO A 22 -3.17 21.84 11.92
C PRO A 22 -4.14 20.88 11.22
N TRP A 23 -3.69 19.65 10.98
CA TRP A 23 -4.37 18.57 10.30
C TRP A 23 -5.30 17.75 11.22
N SER A 24 -5.19 17.87 12.55
CA SER A 24 -6.05 17.14 13.50
C SER A 24 -7.51 17.60 13.47
N SER A 25 -7.78 18.78 12.90
CA SER A 25 -9.13 19.33 12.67
C SER A 25 -9.88 18.65 11.51
N HIS A 26 -9.21 17.82 10.70
CA HIS A 26 -9.78 17.23 9.47
C HIS A 26 -10.29 15.78 9.64
N GLY A 27 -10.31 15.23 10.87
CA GLY A 27 -11.07 14.02 11.20
C GLY A 27 -10.57 12.71 10.58
N TYR A 28 -9.27 12.41 10.63
CA TYR A 28 -8.69 11.17 10.09
C TYR A 28 -8.17 10.22 11.20
N MET A 29 -8.28 8.90 10.99
CA MET A 29 -7.73 7.87 11.86
C MET A 29 -6.98 6.77 11.08
N VAL A 30 -5.94 6.17 11.69
CA VAL A 30 -5.14 5.09 11.08
C VAL A 30 -5.22 3.84 11.93
N LEU A 31 -5.58 2.73 11.31
CA LEU A 31 -5.78 1.45 11.98
C LEU A 31 -4.51 0.55 11.95
N GLY A 32 -3.41 1.03 11.36
CA GLY A 32 -2.12 0.33 11.26
C GLY A 32 -1.24 0.33 12.51
N SER A 33 -1.53 1.17 13.52
CA SER A 33 -0.78 1.19 14.79
C SER A 33 -1.54 0.58 15.97
N LEU A 34 -2.87 0.53 15.90
CA LEU A 34 -3.74 0.21 17.04
C LEU A 34 -3.93 -1.30 17.26
N LEU A 35 -3.70 -2.10 16.22
CA LEU A 35 -4.05 -3.53 16.20
C LEU A 35 -2.93 -4.36 15.59
N ARG A 36 -1.79 -4.44 16.29
CA ARG A 36 -0.77 -5.43 15.97
C ARG A 36 -0.97 -6.65 16.86
N PRO A 37 -1.48 -7.79 16.35
CA PRO A 37 -1.09 -9.09 16.88
C PRO A 37 0.42 -9.10 17.09
N ARG A 38 0.88 -9.63 18.22
CA ARG A 38 2.28 -9.50 18.68
C ARG A 38 3.31 -9.92 17.63
N TYR A 39 2.92 -10.75 16.65
CA TYR A 39 3.77 -11.22 15.56
C TYR A 39 3.04 -11.28 14.20
N LYS A 40 3.80 -11.03 13.11
CA LYS A 40 3.33 -11.11 11.71
C LYS A 40 2.68 -12.47 11.37
N PHE A 41 3.16 -13.57 11.93
CA PHE A 41 2.66 -14.90 11.60
C PHE A 41 1.20 -15.14 12.01
N HIS A 42 0.66 -14.40 12.99
CA HIS A 42 -0.74 -14.53 13.39
C HIS A 42 -1.70 -14.19 12.25
N TYR A 43 -1.35 -13.24 11.37
CA TYR A 43 -2.15 -12.89 10.20
C TYR A 43 -2.26 -14.04 9.18
N GLY A 44 -1.28 -14.96 9.17
CA GLY A 44 -1.29 -16.14 8.31
C GLY A 44 -2.07 -17.32 8.88
N LEU A 45 -2.50 -17.28 10.15
CA LEU A 45 -3.22 -18.37 10.80
C LEU A 45 -4.73 -18.21 10.61
N ASN A 46 -5.38 -19.14 9.90
CA ASN A 46 -6.82 -19.09 9.66
C ASN A 46 -7.65 -18.97 10.95
N ARG A 47 -7.23 -19.63 12.04
CA ARG A 47 -7.92 -19.58 13.35
C ARG A 47 -7.92 -18.19 14.00
N GLU A 48 -6.93 -17.35 13.67
CA GLU A 48 -6.79 -16.01 14.27
C GLU A 48 -7.53 -14.94 13.45
N LYS A 49 -7.89 -15.24 12.19
CA LYS A 49 -8.54 -14.27 11.28
C LYS A 49 -9.80 -13.66 11.88
N GLU A 50 -10.62 -14.45 12.56
CA GLU A 50 -11.85 -13.97 13.17
C GLU A 50 -11.56 -13.02 14.35
N ALA A 51 -10.60 -13.37 15.21
CA ALA A 51 -10.18 -12.52 16.32
C ALA A 51 -9.56 -11.20 15.84
N ILE A 52 -8.69 -11.25 14.82
CA ILE A 52 -8.10 -10.06 14.19
C ILE A 52 -9.19 -9.19 13.57
N ASN A 53 -10.13 -9.77 12.82
CA ASN A 53 -11.24 -9.03 12.23
C ASN A 53 -12.15 -8.38 13.28
N SER A 54 -12.43 -9.08 14.40
CA SER A 54 -13.20 -8.53 15.51
C SER A 54 -12.53 -7.29 16.11
N LEU A 55 -11.20 -7.34 16.27
CA LEU A 55 -10.42 -6.21 16.73
C LEU A 55 -10.48 -5.03 15.74
N ILE A 56 -10.31 -5.29 14.44
CA ILE A 56 -10.39 -4.26 13.39
C ILE A 56 -11.77 -3.59 13.40
N VAL A 57 -12.85 -4.37 13.47
CA VAL A 57 -14.22 -3.86 13.58
C VAL A 57 -14.41 -2.98 14.81
N LYS A 58 -13.89 -3.38 15.98
CA LYS A 58 -13.98 -2.57 17.21
C LYS A 58 -13.34 -1.19 17.01
N ALA A 59 -12.14 -1.15 16.41
CA ALA A 59 -11.45 0.11 16.16
C ALA A 59 -12.15 0.96 15.09
N ILE A 60 -12.73 0.36 14.05
CA ILE A 60 -13.59 1.06 13.08
C ILE A 60 -14.81 1.69 13.78
N CYS A 61 -15.52 0.92 14.60
CA CYS A 61 -16.68 1.42 15.35
C CYS A 61 -16.30 2.55 16.31
N GLU A 62 -15.16 2.44 16.99
CA GLU A 62 -14.64 3.48 17.86
C GLU A 62 -14.29 4.76 17.09
N ALA A 63 -13.63 4.63 15.93
CA ALA A 63 -13.32 5.75 15.05
C ALA A 63 -14.61 6.48 14.60
N ASN A 64 -15.61 5.71 14.18
CA ASN A 64 -16.90 6.24 13.75
C ASN A 64 -17.62 6.97 14.89
N LYS A 65 -17.66 6.39 16.10
CA LYS A 65 -18.23 7.04 17.30
C LYS A 65 -17.53 8.34 17.67
N LYS A 66 -16.22 8.42 17.41
CA LYS A 66 -15.40 9.62 17.64
C LYS A 66 -15.50 10.64 16.51
N GLY A 67 -16.33 10.40 15.49
CA GLY A 67 -16.56 11.32 14.38
C GLY A 67 -15.45 11.35 13.35
N ALA A 68 -14.59 10.32 13.28
CA ALA A 68 -13.62 10.19 12.20
C ALA A 68 -14.36 10.11 10.85
N LYS A 69 -13.84 10.84 9.86
CA LYS A 69 -14.34 10.88 8.48
C LYS A 69 -13.68 9.84 7.61
N VAL A 70 -12.39 9.57 7.84
CA VAL A 70 -11.62 8.59 7.07
C VAL A 70 -10.84 7.68 8.02
N LEU A 71 -10.83 6.39 7.69
CA LEU A 71 -10.00 5.40 8.35
C LEU A 71 -9.16 4.63 7.33
N SER A 72 -7.84 4.64 7.52
CA SER A 72 -6.90 3.88 6.70
C SER A 72 -6.56 2.52 7.34
N LEU A 73 -6.67 1.45 6.56
CA LEU A 73 -6.29 0.09 6.94
C LEU A 73 -4.78 -0.11 6.74
N GLY A 74 -3.99 0.09 7.79
CA GLY A 74 -2.52 0.00 7.69
C GLY A 74 -1.96 -1.42 7.80
N LEU A 75 -0.84 -1.66 7.12
CA LEU A 75 -0.09 -2.93 7.17
C LEU A 75 -0.99 -4.12 6.81
N LEU A 76 -0.95 -5.19 7.61
CA LEU A 76 -1.66 -6.43 7.32
C LEU A 76 -3.17 -6.34 7.58
N ASN A 77 -3.67 -5.21 8.10
CA ASN A 77 -5.10 -4.99 8.33
C ASN A 77 -5.90 -4.72 7.04
N GLN A 78 -5.23 -4.56 5.90
CA GLN A 78 -5.84 -4.48 4.56
C GLN A 78 -5.63 -5.75 3.71
N ASP A 79 -5.12 -6.84 4.31
CA ASP A 79 -4.78 -8.02 3.54
C ASP A 79 -6.04 -8.66 2.90
N GLN A 80 -5.96 -8.96 1.61
CA GLN A 80 -7.08 -9.52 0.85
C GLN A 80 -7.54 -10.87 1.43
N SER A 81 -6.62 -11.70 1.91
CA SER A 81 -6.94 -13.00 2.50
C SER A 81 -7.52 -12.90 3.91
N LEU A 82 -7.37 -11.75 4.58
CA LEU A 82 -7.91 -11.49 5.91
C LEU A 82 -9.34 -10.97 5.84
N ASN A 83 -9.59 -9.96 5.00
CA ASN A 83 -10.86 -9.22 4.99
C ASN A 83 -11.27 -8.68 3.61
N GLY A 84 -10.67 -9.21 2.53
CA GLY A 84 -10.93 -8.73 1.17
C GLY A 84 -10.53 -7.28 0.98
N SER A 85 -9.44 -6.83 1.60
CA SER A 85 -9.00 -5.43 1.56
C SER A 85 -10.10 -4.46 2.03
N GLY A 86 -10.70 -4.78 3.17
CA GLY A 86 -11.77 -3.99 3.80
C GLY A 86 -13.18 -4.28 3.29
N GLN A 87 -13.36 -5.03 2.19
CA GLN A 87 -14.68 -5.38 1.64
C GLN A 87 -15.61 -6.03 2.68
N LEU A 88 -15.05 -6.92 3.50
CA LEU A 88 -15.78 -7.59 4.59
C LEU A 88 -16.51 -6.61 5.52
N TYR A 89 -15.92 -5.43 5.76
CA TYR A 89 -16.50 -4.46 6.68
C TYR A 89 -17.60 -3.63 6.04
N LEU A 90 -17.52 -3.38 4.73
CA LEU A 90 -18.58 -2.71 3.97
C LEU A 90 -19.84 -3.57 3.92
N GLU A 91 -19.67 -4.87 3.70
CA GLU A 91 -20.78 -5.84 3.67
C GLU A 91 -21.45 -5.98 5.05
N LYS A 92 -20.66 -6.03 6.13
CA LYS A 92 -21.18 -6.16 7.50
C LYS A 92 -21.76 -4.86 8.05
N TYR A 93 -21.24 -3.71 7.61
CA TYR A 93 -21.59 -2.39 8.16
C TYR A 93 -21.84 -1.38 7.01
N PRO A 94 -22.90 -1.56 6.21
CA PRO A 94 -23.15 -0.72 5.02
C PRO A 94 -23.45 0.75 5.34
N ASN A 95 -23.93 1.04 6.56
CA ASN A 95 -24.29 2.39 7.00
C ASN A 95 -23.19 3.05 7.84
N MET A 96 -21.93 2.70 7.59
CA MET A 96 -20.79 3.26 8.32
C MET A 96 -20.61 4.74 7.96
N GLY A 97 -20.47 5.60 8.97
CA GLY A 97 -20.37 7.06 8.79
C GLY A 97 -18.97 7.58 8.45
N LEU A 98 -18.04 6.68 8.12
CA LEU A 98 -16.66 6.99 7.75
C LEU A 98 -16.27 6.26 6.47
N THR A 99 -15.30 6.80 5.76
CA THR A 99 -14.71 6.21 4.56
C THR A 99 -13.53 5.31 4.94
N LEU A 100 -13.53 4.08 4.42
CA LEU A 100 -12.45 3.10 4.58
C LEU A 100 -11.50 3.17 3.39
N VAL A 101 -10.19 3.13 3.67
CA VAL A 101 -9.14 3.28 2.66
C VAL A 101 -8.06 2.23 2.88
N ASP A 102 -7.89 1.30 1.94
CA ASP A 102 -6.75 0.38 1.92
C ASP A 102 -5.47 1.07 1.40
N GLY A 103 -5.61 2.05 0.50
CA GLY A 103 -4.53 2.90 -0.01
C GLY A 103 -3.74 2.30 -1.18
N THR A 104 -4.27 1.27 -1.83
CA THR A 104 -3.68 0.57 -2.98
C THR A 104 -3.36 1.53 -4.13
N SER A 105 -4.24 2.49 -4.43
CA SER A 105 -4.16 3.38 -5.59
C SER A 105 -2.93 4.26 -5.52
N LEU A 106 -2.69 4.90 -4.36
CA LEU A 106 -1.49 5.72 -4.16
C LEU A 106 -0.22 4.87 -4.07
N ALA A 107 -0.28 3.68 -3.44
CA ALA A 107 0.86 2.78 -3.41
C ALA A 107 1.27 2.32 -4.81
N ALA A 108 0.30 1.94 -5.66
CA ALA A 108 0.55 1.60 -7.06
C ALA A 108 1.08 2.81 -7.83
N ALA A 109 0.59 4.02 -7.57
CA ALA A 109 1.05 5.24 -8.23
C ALA A 109 2.52 5.50 -7.90
N VAL A 110 2.92 5.33 -6.64
CA VAL A 110 4.34 5.44 -6.23
C VAL A 110 5.20 4.40 -6.93
N VAL A 111 4.75 3.14 -7.05
CA VAL A 111 5.51 2.11 -7.79
C VAL A 111 5.69 2.48 -9.26
N VAL A 112 4.59 2.84 -9.95
CA VAL A 112 4.61 3.18 -11.38
C VAL A 112 5.49 4.40 -11.64
N ASN A 113 5.40 5.45 -10.81
CA ASN A 113 6.23 6.65 -10.95
C ASN A 113 7.70 6.43 -10.54
N SER A 114 8.03 5.32 -9.86
CA SER A 114 9.42 4.96 -9.52
C SER A 114 10.14 4.21 -10.64
N ILE A 115 9.42 3.80 -11.70
CA ILE A 115 10.01 3.14 -12.86
C ILE A 115 10.77 4.17 -13.70
N PRO A 116 12.05 3.93 -14.07
CA PRO A 116 12.83 4.87 -14.86
C PRO A 116 12.16 5.24 -16.18
N GLN A 117 12.21 6.52 -16.55
CA GLN A 117 11.70 7.00 -17.83
C GLN A 117 12.38 6.27 -19.01
N GLY A 118 11.59 5.92 -20.03
CA GLY A 118 12.09 5.15 -21.18
C GLY A 118 12.12 3.64 -20.98
N THR A 119 11.71 3.13 -19.81
CA THR A 119 11.54 1.68 -19.61
C THR A 119 10.41 1.15 -20.48
N ASP A 120 10.71 0.20 -21.36
CA ASP A 120 9.76 -0.48 -22.25
C ASP A 120 9.32 -1.87 -21.71
N GLN A 121 10.10 -2.46 -20.79
CA GLN A 121 9.85 -3.77 -20.23
C GLN A 121 10.21 -3.86 -18.74
N VAL A 122 9.35 -4.50 -17.96
CA VAL A 122 9.60 -4.80 -16.54
C VAL A 122 9.37 -6.28 -16.26
N VAL A 123 10.03 -6.83 -15.25
CA VAL A 123 9.62 -8.10 -14.64
C VAL A 123 8.71 -7.83 -13.46
N LEU A 124 7.59 -8.54 -13.37
CA LEU A 124 6.71 -8.57 -12.19
C LEU A 124 6.83 -9.92 -11.49
N ALA A 125 7.28 -9.92 -10.24
CA ALA A 125 7.55 -11.15 -9.49
C ALA A 125 7.17 -11.04 -8.01
N GLY A 126 6.92 -12.20 -7.37
CA GLY A 126 6.37 -12.30 -6.01
C GLY A 126 4.87 -12.61 -5.99
N ASN A 127 4.28 -12.48 -4.79
CA ASN A 127 2.86 -12.76 -4.55
C ASN A 127 1.96 -11.74 -5.26
N MET A 128 0.84 -12.24 -5.79
CA MET A 128 -0.10 -11.42 -6.57
C MET A 128 -1.08 -10.65 -5.67
N SER A 129 -0.66 -9.47 -5.21
CA SER A 129 -1.47 -8.57 -4.37
C SER A 129 -2.36 -7.65 -5.20
N LYS A 130 -3.33 -6.96 -4.57
CA LYS A 130 -4.14 -5.91 -5.23
C LYS A 130 -3.25 -4.84 -5.90
N VAL A 131 -2.19 -4.39 -5.23
CA VAL A 131 -1.20 -3.45 -5.79
C VAL A 131 -0.50 -4.04 -7.03
N ALA A 132 -0.10 -5.31 -7.00
CA ALA A 132 0.53 -5.96 -8.15
C ALA A 132 -0.39 -5.97 -9.39
N HIS A 133 -1.68 -6.28 -9.19
CA HIS A 133 -2.67 -6.24 -10.27
C HIS A 133 -2.79 -4.84 -10.87
N VAL A 134 -2.94 -3.82 -10.01
CA VAL A 134 -3.09 -2.42 -10.44
C VAL A 134 -1.85 -1.91 -11.17
N VAL A 135 -0.66 -2.21 -10.66
CA VAL A 135 0.61 -1.86 -11.31
C VAL A 135 0.70 -2.53 -12.68
N ALA A 136 0.44 -3.84 -12.78
CA ALA A 136 0.50 -4.55 -14.05
C ALA A 136 -0.46 -3.98 -15.08
N ALA A 137 -1.73 -3.76 -14.71
CA ALA A 137 -2.74 -3.20 -15.59
C ALA A 137 -2.35 -1.79 -16.07
N THR A 138 -1.80 -0.97 -15.18
CA THR A 138 -1.38 0.39 -15.50
C THR A 138 -0.20 0.42 -16.45
N LEU A 139 0.80 -0.43 -16.22
CA LEU A 139 1.97 -0.54 -17.11
C LEU A 139 1.58 -1.08 -18.49
N CYS A 140 0.73 -2.11 -18.53
CA CYS A 140 0.20 -2.63 -19.78
C CYS A 140 -0.58 -1.56 -20.57
N LYS A 141 -1.42 -0.75 -19.91
CA LYS A 141 -2.12 0.38 -20.55
C LYS A 141 -1.16 1.46 -21.07
N LYS A 142 0.00 1.64 -20.42
CA LYS A 142 1.07 2.56 -20.85
C LYS A 142 2.00 1.95 -21.92
N ASN A 143 1.63 0.82 -22.53
CA ASN A 143 2.44 0.10 -23.53
C ASN A 143 3.81 -0.38 -23.03
N ILE A 144 3.93 -0.62 -21.72
CA ILE A 144 5.11 -1.23 -21.11
C ILE A 144 4.85 -2.74 -20.99
N LYS A 145 5.78 -3.56 -21.49
CA LYS A 145 5.66 -5.01 -21.42
C LYS A 145 5.90 -5.48 -19.98
N VAL A 146 4.90 -6.13 -19.39
CA VAL A 146 4.99 -6.72 -18.06
C VAL A 146 5.28 -8.21 -18.20
N ILE A 147 6.50 -8.60 -17.85
CA ILE A 147 6.98 -9.97 -17.93
C ILE A 147 6.76 -10.66 -16.60
N MET A 148 6.02 -11.77 -16.61
CA MET A 148 5.81 -12.60 -15.43
C MET A 148 6.66 -13.87 -15.50
N THR A 149 7.27 -14.23 -14.37
CA THR A 149 8.05 -15.48 -14.21
C THR A 149 7.17 -16.66 -13.78
N ASN A 150 6.12 -16.39 -12.99
CA ASN A 150 5.22 -17.42 -12.48
C ASN A 150 4.02 -17.65 -13.41
N LYS A 151 3.93 -18.86 -13.98
CA LYS A 151 2.86 -19.26 -14.91
C LYS A 151 1.46 -19.25 -14.29
N GLN A 152 1.32 -19.66 -13.03
CA GLN A 152 0.01 -19.67 -12.35
C GLN A 152 -0.48 -18.23 -12.13
N HIS A 153 0.38 -17.35 -11.61
CA HIS A 153 0.05 -15.94 -11.43
C HIS A 153 -0.28 -15.25 -12.75
N TYR A 154 0.41 -15.59 -13.84
CA TYR A 154 0.09 -15.09 -15.18
C TYR A 154 -1.34 -15.42 -15.61
N HIS A 155 -1.77 -16.68 -15.46
CA HIS A 155 -3.11 -17.09 -15.84
C HIS A 155 -4.21 -16.46 -14.96
N ILE A 156 -3.90 -16.16 -13.70
CA ILE A 156 -4.81 -15.44 -12.79
C ILE A 156 -4.91 -13.95 -13.16
N LEU A 157 -3.79 -13.32 -13.52
CA LEU A 157 -3.73 -11.89 -13.79
C LEU A 157 -4.25 -11.53 -15.18
N LYS A 158 -3.93 -12.31 -16.22
CA LYS A 158 -4.28 -12.02 -17.61
C LYS A 158 -5.76 -11.63 -17.84
N PRO A 159 -6.76 -12.36 -17.32
CA PRO A 159 -8.17 -11.99 -17.52
C PRO A 159 -8.59 -10.70 -16.80
N LYS A 160 -7.76 -10.19 -15.86
CA LYS A 160 -8.01 -8.94 -15.12
C LYS A 160 -7.35 -7.73 -15.79
N ILE A 161 -6.54 -7.94 -16.82
CA ILE A 161 -5.96 -6.86 -17.62
C ILE A 161 -6.99 -6.46 -18.70
N PRO A 162 -7.19 -5.15 -18.94
CA PRO A 162 -8.01 -4.68 -20.07
C PRO A 162 -7.61 -5.35 -21.39
N GLU A 163 -8.60 -5.72 -22.20
CA GLU A 163 -8.38 -6.49 -23.43
C GLU A 163 -7.45 -5.77 -24.41
N ASP A 164 -7.62 -4.45 -24.54
CA ASP A 164 -6.80 -3.55 -25.35
C ASP A 164 -5.36 -3.36 -24.84
N ALA A 165 -5.04 -3.85 -23.64
CA ALA A 165 -3.72 -3.79 -23.03
C ALA A 165 -3.13 -5.18 -22.73
N ALA A 166 -3.92 -6.25 -22.80
CA ALA A 166 -3.55 -7.59 -22.36
C ALA A 166 -2.38 -8.19 -23.17
N TYR A 167 -2.14 -7.73 -24.39
CA TYR A 167 -0.99 -8.14 -25.21
C TYR A 167 0.36 -7.70 -24.62
N ASN A 168 0.37 -6.69 -23.74
CA ASN A 168 1.57 -6.24 -23.03
C ASN A 168 1.90 -7.13 -21.81
N LEU A 169 1.01 -8.04 -21.41
CA LEU A 169 1.30 -9.02 -20.37
C LEU A 169 1.90 -10.30 -20.96
N LEU A 170 3.16 -10.56 -20.65
CA LEU A 170 3.95 -11.66 -21.23
C LEU A 170 4.34 -12.68 -20.17
N LEU A 171 4.35 -13.96 -20.56
CA LEU A 171 4.94 -15.04 -19.76
C LEU A 171 6.32 -15.35 -20.34
N TYR A 172 7.39 -15.08 -19.60
CA TYR A 172 8.75 -15.32 -20.09
C TYR A 172 9.66 -15.82 -18.97
N LYS A 173 10.55 -16.77 -19.30
CA LYS A 173 11.44 -17.41 -18.31
C LYS A 173 12.74 -16.66 -18.07
N THR A 174 13.21 -15.79 -18.98
CA THR A 174 14.59 -15.26 -18.93
C THR A 174 14.71 -13.78 -19.36
N SER A 175 14.11 -12.83 -18.64
CA SER A 175 14.21 -11.42 -19.07
C SER A 175 15.62 -10.82 -18.93
N THR A 176 16.05 -10.04 -19.93
CA THR A 176 17.26 -9.21 -19.86
C THR A 176 16.98 -7.82 -19.28
N THR A 177 15.72 -7.49 -18.97
CA THR A 177 15.39 -6.20 -18.37
C THR A 177 16.01 -6.06 -16.97
N LYS A 178 16.44 -4.85 -16.68
CA LYS A 178 17.05 -4.46 -15.40
C LYS A 178 16.04 -3.78 -14.46
N VAL A 179 14.76 -3.72 -14.80
CA VAL A 179 13.72 -3.16 -13.94
C VAL A 179 12.79 -4.28 -13.48
N TRP A 180 12.83 -4.57 -12.18
CA TRP A 180 12.06 -5.63 -11.56
C TRP A 180 11.12 -5.04 -10.51
N VAL A 181 9.82 -5.21 -10.71
CA VAL A 181 8.77 -4.83 -9.78
C VAL A 181 8.44 -6.05 -8.91
N ILE A 182 8.72 -5.97 -7.61
CA ILE A 182 8.77 -7.16 -6.74
C ILE A 182 7.88 -7.07 -5.50
N GLY A 183 7.29 -8.20 -5.11
CA GLY A 183 6.41 -8.32 -3.96
C GLY A 183 6.95 -9.19 -2.84
N GLU A 184 6.12 -9.37 -1.80
CA GLU A 184 6.37 -10.42 -0.81
C GLU A 184 6.40 -11.80 -1.46
N GLY A 185 7.11 -12.74 -0.86
CA GLY A 185 7.20 -14.12 -1.34
C GLY A 185 8.27 -14.36 -2.40
N LEU A 186 8.90 -13.30 -2.96
CA LEU A 186 10.03 -13.46 -3.87
C LEU A 186 11.26 -13.98 -3.12
N ASP A 187 11.75 -15.15 -3.51
CA ASP A 187 12.90 -15.78 -2.85
C ASP A 187 14.26 -15.36 -3.45
N ALA A 188 15.34 -15.80 -2.80
CA ALA A 188 16.69 -15.45 -3.22
C ALA A 188 17.08 -16.11 -4.57
N SER A 189 16.56 -17.29 -4.87
CA SER A 189 16.83 -17.98 -6.13
C SER A 189 16.19 -17.26 -7.32
N GLU A 190 14.97 -16.74 -7.13
CA GLU A 190 14.29 -15.94 -8.15
C GLU A 190 14.99 -14.60 -8.38
N GLN A 191 15.43 -13.92 -7.31
CA GLN A 191 16.20 -12.69 -7.43
C GLN A 191 17.53 -12.91 -8.16
N LEU A 192 18.18 -14.07 -7.99
CA LEU A 192 19.44 -14.41 -8.69
C LEU A 192 19.26 -14.64 -10.19
N MET A 193 18.03 -14.81 -10.68
CA MET A 193 17.75 -14.84 -12.12
C MET A 193 17.88 -13.44 -12.76
N ALA A 194 17.86 -12.37 -11.96
CA ALA A 194 17.94 -11.01 -12.46
C ALA A 194 19.35 -10.66 -12.97
N PRO A 195 19.47 -9.96 -14.12
CA PRO A 195 20.76 -9.50 -14.64
C PRO A 195 21.52 -8.61 -13.66
N LYS A 196 22.86 -8.59 -13.73
CA LYS A 196 23.67 -7.64 -12.95
C LYS A 196 23.28 -6.19 -13.31
N GLY A 197 23.16 -5.34 -12.29
CA GLY A 197 22.69 -3.97 -12.42
C GLY A 197 21.16 -3.85 -12.43
N THR A 198 20.44 -4.90 -12.03
CA THR A 198 18.99 -4.83 -11.84
C THR A 198 18.63 -3.92 -10.68
N ARG A 199 17.61 -3.09 -10.91
CA ARG A 199 16.90 -2.31 -9.92
C ARG A 199 15.61 -3.02 -9.53
N PHE A 200 15.48 -3.32 -8.25
CA PHE A 200 14.29 -3.89 -7.65
C PHE A 200 13.41 -2.78 -7.04
N ILE A 201 12.17 -2.69 -7.52
CA ILE A 201 11.16 -1.72 -7.08
C ILE A 201 10.07 -2.51 -6.33
N PRO A 202 10.03 -2.45 -5.00
CA PRO A 202 9.03 -3.19 -4.24
C PRO A 202 7.63 -2.60 -4.41
N TYR A 203 6.60 -3.47 -4.45
CA TYR A 203 5.19 -3.10 -4.31
C TYR A 203 4.57 -3.61 -2.99
N SER A 204 5.39 -4.21 -2.12
CA SER A 204 4.99 -4.73 -0.81
C SER A 204 5.14 -3.70 0.30
N GLN A 205 4.30 -3.81 1.34
CA GLN A 205 4.33 -2.96 2.53
C GLN A 205 5.57 -3.17 3.41
N PHE A 206 6.20 -4.34 3.31
CA PHE A 206 7.45 -4.64 3.99
C PHE A 206 8.60 -4.64 2.99
N PRO A 207 9.81 -4.20 3.39
CA PRO A 207 10.99 -4.24 2.54
C PRO A 207 11.30 -5.68 2.09
N PRO A 208 11.75 -5.87 0.85
CA PRO A 208 12.18 -7.18 0.38
C PRO A 208 13.46 -7.61 1.08
N ARG A 209 13.71 -8.93 1.12
CA ARG A 209 15.02 -9.44 1.51
C ARG A 209 16.03 -9.05 0.43
N THR A 210 16.96 -8.16 0.78
CA THR A 210 18.04 -7.75 -0.11
C THR A 210 19.14 -8.82 -0.18
N ILE A 211 19.58 -9.17 -1.37
CA ILE A 211 20.74 -10.02 -1.61
C ILE A 211 21.71 -9.32 -2.55
N ARG A 212 22.99 -9.70 -2.54
CA ARG A 212 23.99 -9.26 -3.54
C ARG A 212 23.93 -7.75 -3.86
N ARG A 213 24.07 -6.90 -2.82
CA ARG A 213 24.08 -5.43 -2.98
C ARG A 213 25.23 -4.93 -3.87
N ASP A 214 26.24 -5.77 -4.11
CA ASP A 214 27.28 -5.57 -5.11
C ASP A 214 26.78 -5.65 -6.57
N ARG A 215 25.58 -6.22 -6.78
CA ARG A 215 24.98 -6.47 -8.11
C ARG A 215 23.65 -5.76 -8.33
N TYR A 216 22.88 -5.52 -7.28
CA TYR A 216 21.50 -5.06 -7.38
C TYR A 216 21.25 -3.83 -6.52
N THR A 217 20.38 -2.94 -7.01
CA THR A 217 19.84 -1.82 -6.23
C THR A 217 18.41 -2.12 -5.82
N TYR A 218 18.01 -1.65 -4.64
CA TYR A 218 16.68 -1.87 -4.10
C TYR A 218 16.08 -0.52 -3.72
N SER A 219 14.98 -0.15 -4.37
CA SER A 219 14.19 1.00 -3.96
C SER A 219 13.46 0.69 -2.64
N ILE A 220 13.07 1.75 -1.93
CA ILE A 220 12.28 1.63 -0.71
C ILE A 220 10.86 1.18 -1.07
N THR A 221 10.22 0.42 -0.17
CA THR A 221 8.76 0.18 -0.19
C THR A 221 7.99 1.48 -0.47
N PRO A 222 6.85 1.44 -1.20
CA PRO A 222 6.08 2.63 -1.55
C PRO A 222 5.84 3.56 -0.36
N ALA A 223 6.52 4.69 -0.38
CA ALA A 223 6.54 5.66 0.70
C ALA A 223 6.70 7.07 0.15
N MET A 224 6.25 8.04 0.95
CA MET A 224 6.35 9.46 0.62
C MET A 224 6.91 10.23 1.80
N VAL A 225 7.76 11.21 1.50
CA VAL A 225 8.18 12.27 2.40
C VAL A 225 6.95 13.09 2.79
N VAL A 226 6.86 13.38 4.08
CA VAL A 226 5.73 14.06 4.71
C VAL A 226 6.01 15.57 4.78
N PRO A 227 5.03 16.44 4.43
CA PRO A 227 5.20 17.89 4.39
C PRO A 227 5.63 18.47 5.75
N LYS A 228 6.46 19.53 5.73
CA LYS A 228 7.01 20.19 6.95
C LYS A 228 5.93 20.65 7.93
N THR A 229 4.75 20.99 7.41
CA THR A 229 3.57 21.40 8.17
C THR A 229 2.97 20.28 9.03
N LEU A 230 3.23 19.00 8.70
CA LEU A 230 2.86 17.88 9.56
C LEU A 230 3.95 17.66 10.62
N THR A 231 3.63 18.03 11.85
CA THR A 231 4.50 17.91 13.03
C THR A 231 4.23 16.61 13.78
N ASN A 232 5.11 16.23 14.71
CA ASN A 232 5.00 15.04 15.57
C ASN A 232 4.91 13.68 14.82
N VAL A 233 5.37 13.64 13.57
CA VAL A 233 5.37 12.45 12.72
C VAL A 233 6.41 11.45 13.22
N HIS A 234 5.96 10.45 13.97
CA HIS A 234 6.78 9.28 14.30
C HIS A 234 6.51 8.17 13.29
N SER A 235 7.56 7.71 12.59
CA SER A 235 7.45 6.59 11.65
C SER A 235 7.24 5.30 12.45
N CYS A 236 6.05 4.69 12.32
CA CYS A 236 5.76 3.38 12.93
C CYS A 236 6.42 2.23 12.14
N GLU A 237 6.87 2.54 10.92
CA GLU A 237 7.57 1.68 9.98
C GLU A 237 9.06 2.02 10.12
N ASN A 238 9.74 1.29 11.00
CA ASN A 238 11.13 1.56 11.39
C ASN A 238 12.16 1.38 10.25
N TRP A 239 11.72 0.88 9.09
CA TRP A 239 12.52 0.77 7.87
C TRP A 239 12.42 2.00 6.96
N LEU A 240 11.53 2.95 7.25
CA LEU A 240 11.40 4.18 6.48
C LEU A 240 12.32 5.28 7.02
N PRO A 241 12.84 6.17 6.16
CA PRO A 241 13.64 7.30 6.61
C PRO A 241 12.81 8.27 7.46
N ARG A 242 13.51 9.13 8.21
CA ARG A 242 12.85 10.17 9.00
C ARG A 242 11.97 11.04 8.11
N ARG A 243 10.78 11.38 8.62
CA ARG A 243 9.76 12.14 7.91
C ARG A 243 9.25 11.46 6.61
N ALA A 244 9.35 10.15 6.50
CA ALA A 244 8.64 9.38 5.50
C ALA A 244 7.56 8.50 6.12
N MET A 245 6.56 8.19 5.31
CA MET A 245 5.39 7.40 5.65
C MET A 245 5.00 6.53 4.48
N SER A 246 4.50 5.32 4.73
CA SER A 246 4.03 4.48 3.64
C SER A 246 2.89 5.10 2.84
N ALA A 247 2.90 4.85 1.53
CA ALA A 247 1.94 5.40 0.59
C ALA A 247 0.48 5.02 0.95
N TRP A 248 0.26 3.81 1.47
CA TRP A 248 -1.06 3.37 1.94
C TRP A 248 -1.61 4.26 3.08
N ARG A 249 -0.75 4.67 4.01
CA ARG A 249 -1.15 5.56 5.10
C ARG A 249 -1.38 6.99 4.61
N VAL A 250 -0.51 7.47 3.72
CA VAL A 250 -0.65 8.79 3.07
C VAL A 250 -1.97 8.85 2.29
N ALA A 251 -2.38 7.76 1.63
CA ALA A 251 -3.64 7.70 0.89
C ALA A 251 -4.83 8.08 1.76
N GLY A 252 -4.92 7.56 2.98
CA GLY A 252 -5.99 7.92 3.91
C GLY A 252 -5.94 9.38 4.37
N ILE A 253 -4.75 9.98 4.49
CA ILE A 253 -4.62 11.41 4.78
C ILE A 253 -5.15 12.23 3.59
N VAL A 254 -4.72 11.88 2.37
CA VAL A 254 -5.16 12.54 1.13
C VAL A 254 -6.67 12.44 0.98
N HIS A 255 -7.29 11.27 1.24
CA HIS A 255 -8.75 11.13 1.23
C HIS A 255 -9.44 12.10 2.18
N ALA A 256 -8.92 12.25 3.41
CA ALA A 256 -9.51 13.15 4.40
C ALA A 256 -9.39 14.62 3.98
N LEU A 257 -8.30 14.98 3.32
CA LEU A 257 -8.04 16.34 2.86
C LEU A 257 -8.82 16.75 1.64
N GLU A 258 -8.99 15.80 0.73
CA GLU A 258 -9.81 16.00 -0.46
C GLU A 258 -11.32 15.84 -0.16
N GLY A 259 -11.68 15.39 1.05
CA GLY A 259 -13.06 15.15 1.44
C GLY A 259 -13.74 14.06 0.60
N TRP A 260 -12.96 13.11 0.04
CA TRP A 260 -13.50 12.01 -0.74
C TRP A 260 -14.32 11.08 0.14
N LYS A 261 -15.53 10.74 -0.34
CA LYS A 261 -16.49 9.92 0.40
C LYS A 261 -16.46 8.45 -0.03
N ASP A 262 -15.94 8.18 -1.22
CA ASP A 262 -15.89 6.83 -1.79
C ASP A 262 -14.90 5.96 -1.01
N HIS A 263 -15.32 4.74 -0.68
CA HIS A 263 -14.43 3.75 -0.08
C HIS A 263 -13.39 3.28 -1.10
N GLU A 264 -12.14 3.18 -0.67
CA GLU A 264 -11.09 2.47 -1.39
C GLU A 264 -10.88 1.12 -0.70
N CYS A 265 -11.72 0.14 -1.02
CA CYS A 265 -11.73 -1.20 -0.44
C CYS A 265 -12.13 -2.26 -1.47
N GLY A 266 -11.92 -3.53 -1.16
CA GLY A 266 -12.26 -4.61 -2.08
C GLY A 266 -11.47 -4.50 -3.37
N ASP A 267 -12.15 -4.62 -4.51
CA ASP A 267 -11.54 -4.42 -5.84
C ASP A 267 -11.57 -2.94 -6.29
N THR A 268 -12.13 -2.03 -5.49
CA THR A 268 -12.23 -0.60 -5.83
C THR A 268 -10.84 0.04 -5.82
N VAL A 269 -10.49 0.70 -6.94
CA VAL A 269 -9.23 1.41 -7.14
C VAL A 269 -9.58 2.77 -7.72
N LEU A 270 -9.04 3.83 -7.15
CA LEU A 270 -9.24 5.19 -7.64
C LEU A 270 -8.34 5.46 -8.84
N ASP A 271 -8.65 6.53 -9.59
CA ASP A 271 -7.78 7.04 -10.63
C ASP A 271 -6.39 7.36 -10.03
N MET A 272 -5.37 6.67 -10.53
CA MET A 272 -4.00 6.75 -10.03
C MET A 272 -3.38 8.13 -10.24
N ASP A 273 -3.71 8.81 -11.33
CA ASP A 273 -3.20 10.14 -11.60
C ASP A 273 -3.88 11.14 -10.65
N LYS A 274 -5.19 11.00 -10.42
CA LYS A 274 -5.93 11.81 -9.43
C LYS A 274 -5.31 11.71 -8.03
N VAL A 275 -5.11 10.50 -7.52
CA VAL A 275 -4.56 10.31 -6.16
C VAL A 275 -3.10 10.75 -6.05
N TRP A 276 -2.32 10.57 -7.12
CA TRP A 276 -0.94 11.05 -7.19
C TRP A 276 -0.87 12.57 -7.11
N PHE A 277 -1.59 13.28 -7.98
CA PHE A 277 -1.58 14.73 -8.01
C PHE A 277 -2.09 15.34 -6.70
N ALA A 278 -3.13 14.76 -6.09
CA ALA A 278 -3.60 15.18 -4.78
C ALA A 278 -2.54 15.00 -3.68
N ALA A 279 -1.80 13.89 -3.69
CA ALA A 279 -0.71 13.70 -2.74
C ALA A 279 0.39 14.76 -2.92
N ILE A 280 0.82 15.02 -4.16
CA ILE A 280 1.82 16.06 -4.47
C ILE A 280 1.32 17.45 -4.06
N SER A 281 0.06 17.80 -4.33
CA SER A 281 -0.49 19.13 -4.00
C SER A 281 -0.57 19.38 -2.49
N HIS A 282 -0.75 18.32 -1.69
CA HIS A 282 -0.67 18.39 -0.22
C HIS A 282 0.76 18.31 0.32
N GLY A 283 1.77 18.33 -0.56
CA GLY A 283 3.19 18.37 -0.19
C GLY A 283 3.78 17.02 0.23
N PHE A 284 3.11 15.91 -0.12
CA PHE A 284 3.71 14.59 -0.04
C PHE A 284 4.51 14.32 -1.30
N TYR A 285 5.77 13.95 -1.16
CA TYR A 285 6.64 13.66 -2.31
C TYR A 285 7.19 12.25 -2.23
N PRO A 286 7.41 11.54 -3.34
CA PRO A 286 8.05 10.22 -3.32
C PRO A 286 9.39 10.27 -2.58
N THR A 287 9.69 9.25 -1.79
CA THR A 287 11.04 9.13 -1.21
C THR A 287 12.04 8.87 -2.31
N GLU A 288 13.13 9.64 -2.35
CA GLU A 288 14.28 9.32 -3.18
C GLU A 288 14.93 7.99 -2.74
N GLU A 289 15.67 7.37 -3.65
CA GLU A 289 16.38 6.11 -3.39
C GLU A 289 17.37 6.24 -2.22
N ALA A 290 17.44 5.20 -1.37
CA ALA A 290 18.44 5.06 -0.31
C ALA A 290 19.66 4.26 -0.80
#